data_AF-A0A950BZ63-F1
#
_entry.id   AF-A0A950BZ63-F1
#
_cell.length_a   1.000
_cell.length_b   1.000
_cell.length_c   1.000
_cell.angle_alpha   90.00
_cell.angle_beta   90.00
_cell.angle_gamma   90.00
#
_symmetry.space_group_name_H-M   'P 1'
#
loop_
_entity.id
_entity.type
_entity.pdbx_description
1 polymer ?
#
loop_
_entity_poly.entity_id
_entity_poly.type
_entity_poly.pdbx_seq_one_letter_code
_entity_poly.pdbx_strand_id
1 'polypeptide(L)'
;IAGYPGEAATAGGFYNRYCNANTCTAGNQGNLTLTGSLMENMRGALGKFFSLSTWVGYNRVINYDPRLGSHPPPFYPVTGNYTIIAWDDQGQ
;
A
#
# COMPACT_ATOMS: atom_id res chain seq x y z
N ILE A 1 10.27 1.30 0.70
CA ILE A 1 9.17 2.29 0.60
C ILE A 1 8.83 2.39 -0.88
N ALA A 2 7.55 2.46 -1.27
CA ALA A 2 7.17 2.42 -2.69
C ALA A 2 6.57 3.79 -3.06
N GLY A 3 7.22 4.48 -4.00
CA GLY A 3 6.87 5.81 -4.52
C GLY A 3 7.94 6.24 -5.52
N TYR A 4 7.72 7.32 -6.29
CA TYR A 4 8.73 7.83 -7.22
C TYR A 4 9.95 8.38 -6.44
N PRO A 5 11.19 8.23 -6.94
CA PRO A 5 12.36 8.79 -6.28
C PRO A 5 12.21 10.30 -6.00
N GLY A 6 12.30 10.69 -4.73
CA GLY A 6 12.14 12.09 -4.29
C GLY A 6 10.79 12.39 -3.62
N GLU A 7 9.82 11.47 -3.67
CA GLU A 7 8.58 11.60 -2.92
C GLU A 7 8.72 11.13 -1.47
N ALA A 8 7.90 11.69 -0.59
CA ALA A 8 7.84 11.35 0.83
C ALA A 8 6.49 10.71 1.19
N ALA A 9 6.44 9.91 2.26
CA ALA A 9 5.18 9.31 2.72
C ALA A 9 4.11 10.37 3.09
N THR A 10 4.54 11.61 3.31
CA THR A 10 3.67 12.78 3.53
C THR A 10 3.10 13.36 2.23
N ALA A 11 3.61 12.99 1.07
CA ALA A 11 3.21 13.50 -0.25
C ALA A 11 2.01 12.72 -0.82
N GLY A 12 0.92 12.63 -0.05
CA GLY A 12 -0.29 11.89 -0.46
C GLY A 12 -0.25 10.39 -0.16
N GLY A 13 0.50 10.00 0.88
CA GLY A 13 0.59 8.64 1.38
C GLY A 13 -0.18 8.42 2.68
N PHE A 14 -0.55 7.17 2.95
CA PHE A 14 -1.05 6.76 4.26
C PHE A 14 0.09 6.11 5.06
N TYR A 15 0.31 6.59 6.28
CA TYR A 15 1.43 6.14 7.11
C TYR A 15 1.11 6.24 8.60
N ASN A 16 1.80 5.41 9.38
CA ASN A 16 1.79 5.51 10.83
C ASN A 16 2.89 6.48 11.27
N ARG A 17 2.51 7.61 11.88
CA ARG A 17 3.47 8.64 12.32
C ARG A 17 4.52 8.15 13.32
N TYR A 18 4.26 7.04 14.00
CA TYR A 18 5.20 6.43 14.95
C TYR A 18 6.13 5.41 14.29
N CYS A 19 6.04 5.25 12.97
CA CYS A 19 6.82 4.28 12.20
C CYS A 19 7.44 4.93 10.97
N ASN A 20 8.70 4.63 10.73
CA ASN A 20 9.47 5.06 9.56
C ASN A 20 10.25 3.87 8.98
N ALA A 21 11.14 4.13 8.03
CA ALA A 21 11.93 3.09 7.37
C ALA A 21 12.82 2.28 8.33
N ASN A 22 13.27 2.90 9.42
CA ASN A 22 14.27 2.33 10.33
C ASN A 22 13.63 1.86 11.65
N THR A 23 12.77 2.67 12.24
CA THR A 23 12.20 2.47 13.58
C THR A 23 10.68 2.52 13.57
N CYS A 24 10.06 1.85 14.54
CA CYS A 24 8.61 1.91 14.77
C CYS A 24 8.39 1.79 16.28
N THR A 25 8.00 2.90 16.90
CA THR A 25 7.77 3.01 18.35
C THR A 25 6.29 2.87 18.71
N ALA A 26 5.44 2.65 17.70
CA ALA A 26 4.08 2.20 17.95
C ALA A 26 4.11 0.87 18.72
N GLY A 27 3.22 0.69 19.68
CA GLY A 27 2.87 -0.64 20.16
C GLY A 27 2.11 -1.42 19.09
N ASN A 28 1.54 -2.56 19.46
CA ASN A 28 0.52 -3.21 18.65
C ASN A 28 -0.74 -2.32 18.63
N GLN A 29 -1.13 -1.83 17.45
CA GLN A 29 -2.29 -0.96 17.24
C GLN A 29 -3.50 -1.69 16.65
N GLY A 30 -3.44 -3.02 16.53
CA GLY A 30 -4.52 -3.84 16.00
C GLY A 30 -4.63 -3.84 14.48
N ASN A 31 -5.81 -4.19 13.99
CA ASN A 31 -6.05 -4.35 12.55
C ASN A 31 -6.45 -3.02 11.91
N LEU A 32 -5.75 -2.66 10.82
CA LEU A 32 -6.22 -1.67 9.86
C LEU A 32 -6.97 -2.40 8.75
N THR A 33 -8.29 -2.37 8.81
CA THR A 33 -9.15 -2.98 7.79
C THR A 33 -9.47 -1.98 6.69
N LEU A 34 -9.07 -2.29 5.47
CA LEU A 34 -9.40 -1.52 4.27
C LEU A 34 -10.34 -2.37 3.40
N THR A 35 -11.55 -1.85 3.13
CA THR A 35 -12.50 -2.47 2.22
C THR A 35 -12.43 -1.79 0.86
N GLY A 36 -12.19 -2.55 -0.20
CA GLY A 36 -12.02 -2.01 -1.55
C GLY A 36 -10.56 -1.70 -1.89
N SER A 37 -10.24 -0.45 -2.21
CA SER A 37 -8.89 -0.05 -2.65
C SER A 37 -8.44 1.25 -1.99
N LEU A 38 -7.13 1.37 -1.76
CA LEU A 38 -6.48 2.59 -1.29
C LEU A 38 -5.47 3.01 -2.36
N MET A 39 -5.67 4.19 -2.95
CA MET A 39 -4.71 4.81 -3.86
C MET A 39 -3.79 5.72 -3.04
N GLU A 40 -2.49 5.49 -3.12
CA GLU A 40 -1.47 6.24 -2.40
C GLU A 40 -0.39 6.63 -3.41
N ASN A 41 0.08 7.87 -3.35
CA ASN A 41 1.20 8.30 -4.18
C ASN A 41 2.50 7.61 -3.73
N MET A 42 2.75 7.63 -2.42
CA MET A 42 3.82 6.89 -1.78
C MET A 42 3.31 6.14 -0.56
N ARG A 43 3.57 4.83 -0.49
CA ARG A 43 3.19 4.01 0.67
C ARG A 43 4.15 4.24 1.83
N GLY A 44 3.64 4.68 2.98
CA GLY A 44 4.42 4.80 4.21
C GLY A 44 4.45 3.53 5.06
N ALA A 45 5.25 3.56 6.13
CA ALA A 45 5.33 2.46 7.09
C ALA A 45 4.09 2.45 7.98
N LEU A 46 3.39 1.32 8.06
CA LEU A 46 2.23 1.13 8.96
C LEU A 46 2.57 0.38 10.24
N GLY A 47 3.65 -0.39 10.17
CA GLY A 47 4.12 -1.28 11.21
C GLY A 47 5.41 -1.95 10.79
N LYS A 48 5.99 -2.72 11.70
CA LYS A 48 7.21 -3.47 11.46
C LYS A 48 7.05 -4.88 12.04
N PHE A 49 7.47 -5.88 11.27
CA PHE A 49 7.66 -7.23 11.75
C PHE A 49 9.10 -7.36 12.25
N PHE A 50 9.28 -7.73 13.52
CA PHE A 50 10.60 -7.99 14.11
C PHE A 50 10.94 -9.47 14.09
N SER A 51 9.93 -10.34 14.20
CA SER A 51 10.03 -11.80 14.16
C SER A 51 8.72 -12.39 13.63
N LEU A 52 8.63 -13.72 13.51
CA LEU A 52 7.42 -14.43 13.05
C LEU A 52 6.16 -14.11 13.85
N SER A 53 6.29 -13.71 15.12
CA SER A 53 5.15 -13.43 16.02
C SER A 53 5.18 -12.05 16.66
N THR A 54 6.29 -11.32 16.56
CA THR A 54 6.43 -9.98 17.15
C THR A 54 6.29 -8.91 16.07
N TRP A 55 5.21 -8.14 16.16
CA TRP A 55 4.94 -7.03 15.27
C TRP A 55 4.47 -5.81 16.05
N VAL A 56 4.69 -4.64 15.45
CA VAL A 56 4.29 -3.33 15.95
C VAL A 56 3.59 -2.54 14.85
N GLY A 57 2.82 -1.52 15.23
CA GLY A 57 2.04 -0.71 14.29
C GLY A 57 0.68 -1.35 14.00
N TYR A 58 0.24 -1.34 12.74
CA TYR A 58 -1.02 -1.94 12.29
C TYR A 58 -0.82 -3.23 11.48
N ASN A 59 -1.67 -4.23 11.76
CA ASN A 59 -1.83 -5.40 10.90
C ASN A 59 -2.78 -5.02 9.77
N ARG A 60 -2.27 -4.96 8.53
CA ARG A 60 -3.05 -4.51 7.38
C ARG A 60 -3.92 -5.65 6.87
N VAL A 61 -5.23 -5.49 6.97
CA VAL A 61 -6.22 -6.43 6.43
C VAL A 61 -6.88 -5.75 5.24
N ILE A 62 -6.51 -6.17 4.02
CA ILE A 62 -7.10 -5.65 2.78
C ILE A 62 -8.13 -6.67 2.31
N ASN A 63 -9.40 -6.28 2.32
CA ASN A 63 -10.49 -7.12 1.84
C ASN A 63 -11.04 -6.52 0.55
N TYR A 64 -11.07 -7.32 -0.51
CA TYR A 64 -11.83 -6.97 -1.69
C TYR A 64 -13.31 -6.99 -1.36
N ASP A 65 -14.04 -5.98 -1.83
CA ASP A 65 -15.49 -6.04 -1.82
C ASP A 65 -15.93 -7.05 -2.90
N PRO A 66 -16.58 -8.17 -2.52
CA PRO A 66 -16.97 -9.21 -3.46
C PRO A 66 -17.96 -8.69 -4.53
N ARG A 67 -18.67 -7.59 -4.25
CA ARG A 67 -19.56 -6.95 -5.23
C ARG A 67 -18.77 -6.41 -6.43
N LEU A 68 -17.52 -6.01 -6.26
CA LEU A 68 -16.69 -5.53 -7.37
C LEU A 68 -16.39 -6.63 -8.42
N GLY A 69 -16.47 -7.91 -8.04
CA GLY A 69 -16.31 -9.03 -8.97
C GLY A 69 -17.56 -9.32 -9.81
N SER A 70 -18.75 -9.01 -9.30
CA SER A 70 -20.04 -9.29 -9.98
C SER A 70 -20.69 -8.04 -10.57
N HIS A 71 -20.44 -6.89 -9.98
CA HIS A 71 -21.01 -5.58 -10.32
C HIS A 71 -19.88 -4.54 -10.31
N PRO A 72 -18.92 -4.62 -11.25
CA PRO A 72 -17.91 -3.60 -11.37
C PRO A 72 -18.58 -2.25 -11.67
N PRO A 73 -18.11 -1.14 -11.07
CA PRO A 73 -18.65 0.17 -11.41
C PRO A 73 -18.47 0.43 -12.92
N PRO A 74 -19.37 1.20 -13.55
CA PRO A 74 -19.19 1.62 -14.94
C PRO A 74 -17.80 2.24 -15.12
N PHE A 75 -17.08 1.83 -16.18
CA PHE A 75 -15.70 2.26 -16.50
C PHE A 75 -14.60 1.75 -15.55
N TYR A 76 -14.90 0.85 -14.60
CA TYR A 76 -13.84 0.22 -13.82
C TYR A 76 -13.01 -0.69 -14.73
N PRO A 77 -11.67 -0.55 -14.75
CA PRO A 77 -10.83 -1.43 -15.56
C PRO A 77 -10.95 -2.85 -15.00
N VAL A 78 -11.67 -3.71 -15.73
CA VAL A 78 -11.62 -5.15 -15.51
C VAL A 78 -10.17 -5.61 -15.70
N THR A 79 -9.69 -6.49 -14.81
CA THR A 79 -8.33 -7.05 -14.82
C THR A 79 -8.10 -7.78 -16.15
N GLY A 80 -7.60 -7.05 -17.13
CA GLY A 80 -7.42 -7.51 -18.51
C GLY A 80 -6.89 -6.43 -19.46
N ASN A 81 -7.04 -5.14 -19.12
CA ASN A 81 -6.59 -4.01 -19.96
C ASN A 81 -5.29 -3.34 -19.48
N TYR A 82 -4.52 -3.95 -18.59
CA TYR A 82 -3.19 -3.43 -18.23
C TYR A 82 -2.14 -4.09 -19.10
N THR A 83 -1.65 -3.36 -20.11
CA THR A 83 -0.41 -3.72 -20.81
C THR A 83 0.75 -3.17 -20.00
N ILE A 84 1.63 -4.04 -19.50
CA ILE A 84 2.90 -3.59 -18.91
C ILE A 84 3.77 -3.11 -20.07
N ILE A 85 3.86 -1.78 -20.25
CA ILE A 85 4.77 -1.16 -21.20
C ILE A 85 6.04 -0.82 -20.42
N ALA A 86 7.04 -1.69 -20.49
CA ALA A 86 8.38 -1.37 -20.03
C ALA A 86 9.12 -0.66 -21.17
N TRP A 87 9.50 0.60 -20.96
CA TRP A 87 10.42 1.30 -21.84
C TRP A 87 11.83 0.91 -21.40
N ASP A 88 12.53 0.17 -22.26
CA ASP A 88 13.94 -0.10 -22.08
C ASP A 88 14.72 1.05 -22.74
N ASP A 89 15.50 1.77 -21.93
CA ASP A 89 16.45 2.76 -22.45
C ASP A 89 17.61 1.98 -23.06
N GLN A 90 17.57 1.83 -24.40
CA GLN A 90 18.68 1.29 -25.17
C GLN A 90 19.78 2.35 -25.20
N GLY A 91 20.53 2.40 -24.09
CA GLY A 91 21.53 3.42 -23.81
C GLY A 91 22.35 3.80 -25.03
N GLN A 92 22.32 5.10 -25.35
CA GLN A 92 23.26 5.74 -26.25
C GLN A 92 24.35 6.46 -25.47
#